data_AF-A0A3E4JHD3-F1
#
_entry.id   AF-A0A3E4JHD3-F1
#
_cell.length_a   1.000
_cell.length_b   1.000
_cell.length_c   1.000
_cell.angle_alpha   90.00
_cell.angle_beta   90.00
_cell.angle_gamma   90.00
#
_symmetry.space_group_name_H-M   'P 1'
#
loop_
_entity.id
_entity.type
_entity.pdbx_description
1 polymer ?
#
loop_
_entity_poly.entity_id
_entity_poly.type
_entity_poly.pdbx_seq_one_letter_code
_entity_poly.pdbx_strand_id
1 'polypeptide(L)'
;MNGKQLKNSILQWAIQGKLVPQDPNDEPASVLLERIRAEKARLVKEKKIKKDKNESIIYRGDDNSYYEKFLTTGEVKCIDE
;
A
#
# COMPACT_ATOMS: atom_id res chain seq x y z
N MET A 1 3.44 -20.65 28.31
CA MET A 1 2.58 -19.67 27.58
C MET A 1 1.25 -19.60 28.30
N ASN A 2 0.80 -18.39 28.67
CA ASN A 2 -0.49 -18.19 29.33
C ASN A 2 -1.62 -18.29 28.27
N GLY A 3 -2.75 -18.94 28.58
CA GLY A 3 -3.87 -19.10 27.63
C GLY A 3 -4.42 -17.78 27.08
N LYS A 4 -4.26 -16.67 27.81
CA LYS A 4 -4.58 -15.31 27.33
C LYS A 4 -3.65 -14.84 26.20
N GLN A 5 -2.35 -15.18 26.28
CA GLN A 5 -1.38 -14.82 25.23
C GLN A 5 -1.69 -15.53 23.92
N LEU A 6 -2.06 -16.82 23.97
CA LEU A 6 -2.44 -17.59 22.78
C LEU A 6 -3.66 -16.99 22.07
N LYS A 7 -4.70 -16.63 22.82
CA LYS A 7 -5.91 -15.98 22.25
C LYS A 7 -5.56 -14.66 21.56
N ASN A 8 -4.70 -13.85 22.17
CA ASN A 8 -4.26 -12.59 21.60
C ASN A 8 -3.45 -12.82 20.31
N SER A 9 -2.54 -13.79 20.28
CA SER A 9 -1.75 -14.13 19.09
C SER A 9 -2.63 -14.62 17.94
N ILE A 10 -3.62 -15.47 18.21
CA ILE A 10 -4.56 -15.95 17.19
C ILE A 10 -5.38 -14.77 16.62
N LEU A 11 -5.88 -13.88 17.48
CA LEU A 11 -6.60 -12.69 17.04
C LEU A 11 -5.72 -11.79 16.17
N GLN A 12 -4.47 -11.58 16.56
CA GLN A 12 -3.51 -10.79 15.77
C GLN A 12 -3.26 -11.43 14.39
N TRP A 13 -3.09 -12.76 14.33
CA TRP A 13 -2.92 -13.45 13.04
C TRP A 13 -4.19 -13.40 12.18
N ALA A 14 -5.37 -13.44 12.79
CA ALA A 14 -6.64 -13.25 12.08
C ALA A 14 -6.70 -11.86 11.42
N ILE A 15 -6.36 -10.81 12.17
CA ILE A 15 -6.32 -9.43 11.67
C ILE A 15 -5.30 -9.29 10.53
N GLN A 16 -4.14 -9.95 10.64
CA GLN A 16 -3.11 -9.95 9.60
C GLN A 16 -3.45 -10.85 8.39
N GLY A 17 -4.58 -11.56 8.41
CA GLY A 17 -4.97 -12.50 7.34
C GLY A 17 -4.14 -13.79 7.28
N LYS A 18 -3.31 -14.06 8.29
CA LYS A 18 -2.34 -15.19 8.29
C LYS A 18 -2.92 -16.54 8.70
N LEU A 19 -4.22 -16.60 9.04
CA LEU A 19 -4.87 -17.85 9.45
C LEU A 19 -5.23 -18.78 8.27
N VAL A 20 -5.11 -18.28 7.04
CA VAL A 20 -5.35 -19.03 5.80
C VAL A 20 -4.07 -19.03 4.97
N PRO A 21 -3.70 -20.16 4.32
CA PRO A 21 -2.56 -20.20 3.41
C PRO A 21 -2.64 -19.08 2.36
N GLN A 22 -1.56 -18.33 2.23
CA GLN A 22 -1.41 -17.31 1.19
C GLN A 22 -0.87 -17.98 -0.08
N ASP A 23 -1.36 -17.58 -1.25
CA ASP A 23 -0.78 -18.04 -2.51
C ASP A 23 0.42 -17.13 -2.86
N PRO A 24 1.65 -17.66 -2.95
CA PRO A 24 2.81 -16.87 -3.34
C PRO A 24 2.72 -16.33 -4.79
N ASN A 25 1.79 -16.86 -5.59
CA ASN A 25 1.53 -16.39 -6.96
C ASN A 25 0.43 -15.32 -7.00
N ASP A 26 -0.17 -14.93 -5.87
CA ASP A 26 -1.14 -13.85 -5.82
C ASP A 26 -0.51 -12.55 -6.37
N GLU A 27 -1.30 -11.82 -7.15
CA GLU A 27 -0.86 -10.57 -7.74
C GLU A 27 -0.46 -9.58 -6.63
N PRO A 28 0.77 -9.05 -6.63
CA PRO A 28 1.16 -8.07 -5.64
C PRO A 28 0.36 -6.79 -5.85
N ALA A 29 0.02 -6.12 -4.75
CA ALA A 29 -0.76 -4.89 -4.78
C ALA A 29 -0.16 -3.79 -5.69
N SER A 30 1.16 -3.83 -5.92
CA SER A 30 1.85 -2.94 -6.86
C SER A 30 1.29 -3.02 -8.28
N VAL A 31 0.96 -4.21 -8.79
CA VAL A 31 0.42 -4.39 -10.15
C VAL A 31 -0.98 -3.79 -10.27
N LEU A 32 -1.82 -3.99 -9.27
CA LEU A 32 -3.15 -3.38 -9.21
C LEU A 32 -3.06 -1.85 -9.17
N LEU A 33 -2.12 -1.30 -8.39
CA LEU A 33 -1.90 0.15 -8.30
C LEU A 33 -1.49 0.75 -9.65
N GLU A 34 -0.62 0.08 -10.41
CA GLU A 34 -0.25 0.51 -11.76
C GLU A 34 -1.45 0.55 -12.71
N ARG A 35 -2.32 -0.47 -12.67
CA ARG A 35 -3.57 -0.50 -13.47
C ARG A 35 -4.50 0.66 -13.10
N ILE A 36 -4.66 0.94 -11.80
CA ILE A 36 -5.48 2.05 -11.32
C ILE A 36 -4.93 3.40 -11.79
N ARG A 37 -3.61 3.60 -11.77
CA ARG A 37 -2.96 4.83 -12.27
C ARG A 37 -3.20 5.02 -13.77
N ALA A 38 -3.01 3.96 -14.56
CA ALA A 38 -3.25 3.99 -16.00
C ALA A 38 -4.72 4.34 -16.32
N GLU A 39 -5.66 3.71 -15.60
CA GLU A 39 -7.09 3.97 -15.79
C GLU A 39 -7.47 5.39 -15.37
N LYS A 40 -6.97 5.89 -14.23
CA LYS A 40 -7.15 7.28 -13.81
C LYS A 40 -6.62 8.25 -14.87
N ALA A 41 -5.44 8.01 -15.43
CA ALA A 41 -4.88 8.85 -16.49
C ALA A 41 -5.78 8.88 -17.74
N ARG A 42 -6.36 7.73 -18.13
CA ARG A 42 -7.34 7.65 -19.22
C ARG A 42 -8.59 8.48 -18.92
N LEU A 43 -9.18 8.32 -17.74
CA LEU A 43 -10.40 9.05 -17.35
C LEU A 43 -10.18 10.57 -17.22
N VAL A 44 -8.99 11.00 -16.79
CA VAL A 44 -8.59 12.42 -16.80
C VAL A 44 -8.52 12.95 -18.23
N LYS A 45 -7.93 12.17 -19.16
CA LYS A 45 -7.86 12.54 -20.59
C LYS A 45 -9.26 12.65 -21.22
N GLU A 46 -10.16 11.76 -20.82
CA GLU A 46 -11.58 11.79 -21.23
C GLU A 46 -12.42 12.86 -20.50
N LYS A 47 -11.81 13.63 -19.58
CA LYS A 47 -12.47 14.67 -18.77
C LYS A 47 -13.63 14.16 -17.89
N LYS A 48 -13.68 12.85 -17.61
CA LYS A 48 -14.68 12.25 -16.71
C LYS A 48 -14.36 12.48 -15.23
N ILE A 49 -13.06 12.60 -14.91
CA ILE A 49 -12.58 12.90 -13.55
C ILE A 49 -11.56 14.04 -13.59
N LYS A 50 -11.42 14.75 -12.47
CA LYS A 50 -10.36 15.76 -12.30
C LYS A 50 -9.04 15.08 -11.99
N LYS A 51 -7.93 15.68 -12.43
CA LYS A 51 -6.58 15.22 -12.08
C LYS A 51 -6.38 15.33 -10.57
N ASP A 52 -5.88 14.25 -9.97
CA ASP A 52 -5.52 14.23 -8.55
C ASP A 52 -4.31 15.15 -8.31
N LYS A 53 -4.36 15.93 -7.22
CA LYS A 53 -3.28 16.84 -6.83
C LYS A 53 -2.37 16.23 -5.76
N ASN A 54 -2.79 15.14 -5.15
CA ASN A 54 -2.12 14.53 -4.00
C ASN A 54 -1.62 13.13 -4.34
N GLU A 55 -1.40 12.84 -5.63
CA GLU A 55 -0.87 11.54 -6.03
C GLU A 55 0.54 11.37 -5.47
N SER A 56 0.74 10.31 -4.69
CA SER A 56 2.00 9.97 -4.04
C SER A 56 2.42 8.52 -4.30
N ILE A 57 3.70 8.24 -4.07
CA ILE A 57 4.29 6.91 -4.14
C ILE A 57 5.04 6.65 -2.85
N ILE A 58 4.72 5.54 -2.19
CA ILE A 58 5.48 5.04 -1.06
C ILE A 58 6.56 4.09 -1.58
N TYR A 59 7.80 4.27 -1.15
CA TYR A 59 8.92 3.39 -1.49
C TYR A 59 9.82 3.18 -0.28
N ARG A 60 10.59 2.09 -0.30
CA ARG A 60 11.55 1.76 0.75
C ARG A 60 12.95 2.25 0.35
N GLY A 61 13.58 3.02 1.24
CA GLY A 61 14.94 3.54 1.05
C GLY A 61 16.03 2.51 1.37
N ASP A 62 17.29 2.91 1.15
CA ASP A 62 18.48 2.10 1.46
C ASP A 62 18.69 1.89 2.97
N ASP A 63 18.11 2.78 3.78
CA ASP A 63 18.07 2.72 5.24
C ASP A 63 16.96 1.80 5.78
N ASN A 64 16.25 1.10 4.88
CA ASN A 64 15.09 0.26 5.17
C ASN A 64 13.88 1.04 5.75
N SER A 65 13.90 2.37 5.71
CA SER A 65 12.76 3.20 6.09
C SER A 65 11.81 3.41 4.91
N TYR A 66 10.52 3.62 5.19
CA TYR A 66 9.52 3.98 4.19
C TYR A 66 9.41 5.49 4.00
N TYR A 67 9.32 5.89 2.74
CA TYR A 67 9.20 7.29 2.32
C TYR A 67 7.99 7.45 1.41
N GLU A 68 7.21 8.50 1.63
CA GLU A 68 6.17 8.97 0.73
C GLU A 68 6.68 10.12 -0.12
N LYS A 69 6.61 9.98 -1.46
CA LYS A 69 6.92 11.02 -2.42
C LYS A 69 5.67 11.52 -3.12
N PHE A 70 5.38 12.81 -2.99
CA PHE A 70 4.30 13.48 -3.73
C PHE A 70 4.74 13.74 -5.17
N LEU A 71 4.00 13.25 -6.15
CA LEU A 71 4.33 13.40 -7.58
C LEU A 71 4.12 14.83 -8.09
N THR A 72 3.25 15.60 -7.43
CA THR A 72 2.91 16.97 -7.84
C THR A 72 3.92 18.00 -7.33
N THR A 73 4.41 17.84 -6.11
CA THR A 73 5.36 18.77 -5.48
C THR A 73 6.80 18.26 -5.51
N GLY A 74 7.01 16.96 -5.69
CA GLY A 74 8.32 16.32 -5.58
C GLY A 74 8.81 16.15 -4.14
N GLU A 75 8.02 16.58 -3.16
CA GLU A 75 8.33 16.49 -1.73
C GLU A 75 8.39 15.03 -1.28
N VAL A 76 9.40 14.69 -0.48
CA VAL A 76 9.62 13.35 0.08
C VAL A 76 9.56 13.45 1.60
N LYS A 77 8.75 12.60 2.23
CA LYS A 77 8.60 12.51 3.69
C LYS A 77 8.86 11.09 4.15
N CYS A 78 9.64 10.94 5.23
CA CYS A 78 9.70 9.65 5.93
C CYS A 78 8.37 9.39 6.64
N ILE A 79 7.88 8.16 6.63
CA ILE A 79 6.59 7.77 7.23
C ILE A 79 6.70 6.71 8.33
N ASP A 80 7.92 6.39 8.75
CA ASP A 80 8.20 5.40 9.81
C ASP A 80 8.24 5.98 11.22
N GLU A 81 7.50 7.06 11.49
CA GLU A 81 7.30 7.60 12.85
C GLU A 81 6.47 6.66 13.75
#